data_AF-A0A2R4MZR8-F1
#
_entry.id   AF-A0A2R4MZR8-F1
#
_cell.length_a   1.000
_cell.length_b   1.000
_cell.length_c   1.000
_cell.angle_alpha   90.00
_cell.angle_beta   90.00
_cell.angle_gamma   90.00
#
_symmetry.space_group_name_H-M   'P 1'
#
loop_
_entity.id
_entity.type
_entity.pdbx_description
1 polymer ?
#
loop_
_entity_poly.entity_id
_entity_poly.type
_entity_poly.pdbx_seq_one_letter_code
_entity_poly.pdbx_strand_id
1 'polypeptide(L)'
;MDGFAIAAIVSELNQVLAGSRIQKIQQPTPWEIHLLVRNQGQNYRLLLSAHPKWARLHVSRWQKINPLSPPMFCMVMRKHLEGGKILQFNQEGFERVVEILIENTDELGQLAQRRLLVEIMGKHSNIILVDPVSNLIYDGIKRYTHAVSRHREVLPGRPYLPPPPQEKAIPGHILEEEWGPLLLAAGENLTLSQALQKTVAGFSPKRAADLVKKAGLDPDFPLDQVGNYELTKTWLALQDLLAELGKGPHPLYYNYLADAEYQRLEAEEILHSQRQNLLRLVKEEINRLQKRREFQEKALAEAASGEKYKLFGDLLAAHLYQWQPGLTELTVPNYYDPELKPLTIPLQPELTASEQVEHFYKKYGKLRSAERMATEQLETIIRDLQYWESVATNLENAEDARVLAEIREEIAAAGLLKQTGRQRKPEKAEEISQPTRFKTRDGYLFLVGRNNRQNDYLTLRLARSEDYWFHTRDIPGSHVILKWNSPDPPPAELLQTGALLAAWFSKARHSSQVPVDYTQRKNVKKPRGAKPGFVIYEQQKTLYVNPGPEILTRLTTTKEDENEN
;
A
#
# COMPACT_ATOMS: atom_id res chain seq x y z
N MET A 1 7.00 -19.73 -5.39
CA MET A 1 8.09 -20.71 -5.54
C MET A 1 7.85 -21.56 -6.77
N ASP A 2 8.90 -21.90 -7.48
CA ASP A 2 8.92 -22.75 -8.67
C ASP A 2 9.66 -24.07 -8.36
N GLY A 3 9.68 -25.03 -9.30
CA GLY A 3 10.07 -26.42 -9.03
C GLY A 3 11.46 -26.61 -8.39
N PHE A 4 12.52 -26.05 -8.97
CA PHE A 4 13.87 -26.13 -8.41
C PHE A 4 14.06 -25.38 -7.08
N ALA A 5 13.31 -24.30 -6.80
CA ALA A 5 13.39 -23.61 -5.51
C ALA A 5 12.80 -24.50 -4.41
N ILE A 6 11.71 -25.20 -4.74
CA ILE A 6 11.15 -26.25 -3.90
C ILE A 6 12.17 -27.39 -3.75
N ALA A 7 12.82 -27.84 -4.83
CA ALA A 7 13.80 -28.93 -4.77
C ALA A 7 14.98 -28.59 -3.85
N ALA A 8 15.51 -27.38 -3.94
CA ALA A 8 16.58 -26.90 -3.06
C ALA A 8 16.13 -26.88 -1.59
N ILE A 9 14.93 -26.39 -1.31
CA ILE A 9 14.36 -26.37 0.04
C ILE A 9 14.09 -27.78 0.56
N VAL A 10 13.50 -28.66 -0.25
CA VAL A 10 13.19 -30.05 0.11
C VAL A 10 14.48 -30.83 0.40
N SER A 11 15.54 -30.60 -0.38
CA SER A 11 16.88 -31.15 -0.11
C SER A 11 17.39 -30.74 1.28
N GLU A 12 17.36 -29.44 1.60
CA GLU A 12 17.77 -28.94 2.93
C GLU A 12 16.87 -29.45 4.07
N LEU A 13 15.56 -29.57 3.83
CA LEU A 13 14.61 -30.09 4.82
C LEU A 13 14.84 -31.57 5.10
N ASN A 14 15.19 -32.38 4.10
CA ASN A 14 15.56 -33.77 4.34
C ASN A 14 16.86 -33.87 5.15
N GLN A 15 17.85 -33.02 4.86
CA GLN A 15 19.11 -33.02 5.61
C GLN A 15 18.92 -32.66 7.09
N VAL A 16 18.00 -31.73 7.40
CA VAL A 16 17.89 -31.13 8.75
C VAL A 16 16.65 -31.59 9.52
N LEU A 17 15.53 -31.85 8.86
CA LEU A 17 14.25 -32.15 9.51
C LEU A 17 13.77 -33.60 9.34
N ALA A 18 14.34 -34.39 8.43
CA ALA A 18 14.02 -35.82 8.40
C ALA A 18 14.40 -36.49 9.72
N GLY A 19 13.52 -37.36 10.23
CA GLY A 19 13.64 -37.98 11.55
C GLY A 19 13.19 -37.12 12.73
N SER A 20 12.79 -35.86 12.50
CA SER A 20 12.37 -34.94 13.57
C SER A 20 10.99 -35.27 14.12
N ARG A 21 10.75 -34.90 15.39
CA ARG A 21 9.44 -35.06 16.02
C ARG A 21 8.63 -33.76 15.98
N ILE A 22 7.37 -33.85 15.57
CA ILE A 22 6.42 -32.72 15.60
C ILE A 22 5.95 -32.53 17.05
N GLN A 23 6.36 -31.44 17.68
CA GLN A 23 6.00 -31.15 19.07
C GLN A 23 4.67 -30.44 19.21
N LYS A 24 4.36 -29.54 18.26
CA LYS A 24 3.17 -28.70 18.34
C LYS A 24 2.76 -28.21 16.96
N ILE A 25 1.46 -28.08 16.76
CA ILE A 25 0.88 -27.59 15.50
C ILE A 25 0.07 -26.31 15.77
N GLN A 26 0.29 -25.29 14.94
CA GLN A 26 -0.25 -23.95 15.10
C GLN A 26 -0.77 -23.43 13.76
N GLN A 27 -1.91 -22.74 13.75
CA GLN A 27 -2.48 -22.16 12.53
C GLN A 27 -2.73 -20.67 12.78
N PRO A 28 -1.72 -19.80 12.58
CA PRO A 28 -1.84 -18.37 12.88
C PRO A 28 -2.75 -17.62 11.91
N THR A 29 -2.88 -18.08 10.66
CA THR A 29 -3.75 -17.45 9.65
C THR A 29 -4.62 -18.50 8.96
N PRO A 30 -5.71 -18.12 8.28
CA PRO A 30 -6.57 -19.06 7.58
C PRO A 30 -5.86 -19.92 6.52
N TRP A 31 -4.71 -19.47 6.01
CA TRP A 31 -4.00 -20.10 4.90
C TRP A 31 -2.64 -20.70 5.30
N GLU A 32 -2.26 -20.63 6.57
CA GLU A 32 -0.91 -20.96 7.01
C GLU A 32 -0.93 -21.82 8.26
N ILE A 33 -0.18 -22.91 8.24
CA ILE A 33 0.02 -23.82 9.36
C ILE A 33 1.51 -23.99 9.65
N HIS A 34 1.86 -23.99 10.92
CA HIS A 34 3.21 -24.12 11.44
C HIS A 34 3.34 -25.43 12.18
N LEU A 35 4.34 -26.23 11.80
CA LEU A 35 4.77 -27.41 12.53
C LEU A 35 6.01 -27.02 13.34
N LEU A 36 5.88 -26.99 14.66
CA LEU A 36 7.02 -26.85 15.57
C LEU A 36 7.64 -28.22 15.74
N VAL A 37 8.84 -28.39 15.21
CA VAL A 37 9.56 -29.66 15.16
C VAL A 37 10.83 -29.57 15.97
N ARG A 38 11.22 -30.68 16.61
CA ARG A 38 12.45 -30.79 17.37
C ARG A 38 13.37 -31.82 16.75
N ASN A 39 14.61 -31.43 16.48
CA ASN A 39 15.67 -32.32 16.05
C ASN A 39 16.95 -32.05 16.85
N GLN A 40 17.61 -33.11 17.34
CA GLN A 40 18.91 -33.02 18.04
C GLN A 40 18.99 -31.88 19.09
N GLY A 41 17.91 -31.66 19.84
CA GLY A 41 17.84 -30.61 20.87
C GLY A 41 17.47 -29.21 20.38
N GLN A 42 17.46 -28.96 19.07
CA GLN A 42 17.07 -27.69 18.46
C GLN A 42 15.60 -27.71 18.02
N ASN A 43 14.94 -26.55 18.11
CA ASN A 43 13.55 -26.38 17.69
C ASN A 43 13.51 -25.59 16.38
N TYR A 44 12.77 -26.11 15.41
CA TYR A 44 12.51 -25.47 14.12
C TYR A 44 11.02 -25.24 13.95
N ARG A 45 10.67 -24.21 13.19
CA ARG A 45 9.30 -23.91 12.79
C ARG A 45 9.20 -24.09 11.29
N LEU A 46 8.58 -25.18 10.86
CA LEU A 46 8.27 -25.42 9.47
C LEU A 46 6.95 -24.73 9.13
N LEU A 47 7.01 -23.71 8.28
CA LEU A 47 5.86 -22.94 7.81
C LEU A 47 5.35 -23.55 6.50
N LEU A 48 4.06 -23.89 6.47
CA LEU A 48 3.34 -24.33 5.27
C LEU A 48 2.25 -23.31 4.97
N SER A 49 2.29 -22.68 3.79
CA SER A 49 1.31 -21.67 3.39
C SER A 49 0.63 -22.02 2.07
N ALA A 50 -0.69 -21.99 2.09
CA ALA A 50 -1.58 -22.06 0.93
C ALA A 50 -2.08 -20.66 0.51
N HIS A 51 -1.40 -19.58 0.90
CA HIS A 51 -1.84 -18.22 0.58
C HIS A 51 -1.97 -18.01 -0.94
N PRO A 52 -3.03 -17.37 -1.46
CA PRO A 52 -3.26 -17.24 -2.90
C PRO A 52 -2.11 -16.57 -3.69
N LYS A 53 -1.37 -15.65 -3.06
CA LYS A 53 -0.22 -14.95 -3.66
C LYS A 53 1.14 -15.49 -3.22
N TRP A 54 1.25 -15.99 -1.99
CA TRP A 54 2.52 -16.28 -1.32
C TRP A 54 2.58 -17.68 -0.74
N ALA A 55 1.93 -18.63 -1.42
CA ALA A 55 2.04 -20.03 -1.07
C ALA A 55 3.51 -20.46 -1.13
N ARG A 56 3.92 -21.16 -0.08
CA ARG A 56 5.32 -21.47 0.20
C ARG A 56 5.44 -22.55 1.26
N LEU A 57 6.62 -23.15 1.33
CA LEU A 57 7.03 -24.09 2.35
C LEU A 57 8.50 -23.79 2.66
N HIS A 58 8.83 -23.54 3.92
CA HIS A 58 10.21 -23.33 4.39
C HIS A 58 10.28 -23.31 5.92
N VAL A 59 11.48 -23.43 6.47
CA VAL A 59 11.74 -23.10 7.88
C VAL A 59 11.64 -21.58 8.06
N SER A 60 10.90 -21.15 9.09
CA SER A 60 10.73 -19.73 9.43
C SER A 60 11.21 -19.44 10.84
N ARG A 61 11.84 -18.28 11.03
CA ARG A 61 12.16 -17.76 12.38
C ARG A 61 11.02 -16.91 12.94
N TRP A 62 10.07 -16.52 12.11
CA TRP A 62 9.01 -15.60 12.50
C TRP A 62 7.92 -16.30 13.33
N GLN A 63 7.59 -15.71 14.47
CA GLN A 63 6.55 -16.17 15.36
C GLN A 63 5.29 -15.32 15.19
N LYS A 64 4.30 -15.84 14.48
CA LYS A 64 2.99 -15.19 14.33
C LYS A 64 2.13 -15.43 15.57
N ILE A 65 1.28 -14.45 15.87
CA ILE A 65 0.27 -14.56 16.93
C ILE A 65 -0.79 -15.58 16.49
N ASN A 66 -1.14 -16.49 17.38
CA ASN A 66 -2.17 -17.50 17.11
C ASN A 66 -3.55 -16.97 17.51
N PRO A 67 -4.62 -17.39 16.82
CA PRO A 67 -5.99 -17.13 17.26
C PRO A 67 -6.25 -17.75 18.65
N LEU A 68 -7.17 -17.14 19.41
CA LEU A 68 -7.54 -17.63 20.75
C LEU A 68 -8.06 -19.07 20.71
N SER A 69 -8.86 -19.40 19.68
CA SER A 69 -9.33 -20.76 19.41
C SER A 69 -8.65 -21.33 18.15
N PRO A 70 -8.12 -22.57 18.19
CA PRO A 70 -7.53 -23.20 17.02
C PRO A 70 -8.62 -23.53 15.98
N PRO A 71 -8.41 -23.23 14.69
CA PRO A 71 -9.33 -23.62 13.62
C PRO A 71 -9.46 -25.15 13.52
N MET A 72 -10.55 -25.62 12.91
CA MET A 72 -10.85 -27.06 12.80
C MET A 72 -9.74 -27.84 12.07
N PHE A 73 -9.22 -27.30 10.96
CA PHE A 73 -8.11 -27.92 10.22
C PHE A 73 -6.86 -28.13 11.12
N CYS A 74 -6.51 -27.14 11.94
CA CYS A 74 -5.44 -27.26 12.94
C CYS A 74 -5.71 -28.41 13.91
N MET A 75 -6.96 -28.59 14.35
CA MET A 75 -7.33 -29.69 15.25
C MET A 75 -7.23 -31.07 14.60
N VAL A 76 -7.62 -31.21 13.33
CA VAL A 76 -7.40 -32.46 12.56
C VAL A 76 -5.92 -32.76 12.44
N MET A 77 -5.12 -31.76 12.08
CA MET A 77 -3.67 -31.90 11.98
C MET A 77 -3.05 -32.32 13.32
N ARG A 78 -3.49 -31.75 14.45
CA ARG A 78 -3.06 -32.17 15.79
C ARG A 78 -3.40 -33.63 16.07
N LYS A 79 -4.66 -34.02 15.83
CA LYS A 79 -5.12 -35.41 16.05
C LYS A 79 -4.25 -36.43 15.32
N HIS A 80 -3.84 -36.13 14.08
CA HIS A 80 -3.16 -37.12 13.24
C HIS A 80 -1.63 -37.00 13.22
N LEU A 81 -1.06 -35.82 13.45
CA LEU A 81 0.37 -35.56 13.23
C LEU A 81 1.14 -35.09 14.48
N GLU A 82 0.47 -34.55 15.50
CA GLU A 82 1.15 -34.10 16.71
C GLU A 82 1.78 -35.30 17.44
N GLY A 83 3.03 -35.14 17.87
CA GLY A 83 3.83 -36.23 18.42
C GLY A 83 4.47 -37.15 17.38
N GLY A 84 4.09 -37.06 16.10
CA GLY A 84 4.60 -37.89 15.01
C GLY A 84 6.03 -37.57 14.60
N LYS A 85 6.67 -38.51 13.90
CA LYS A 85 8.01 -38.41 13.34
C LYS A 85 7.94 -38.14 11.84
N ILE A 86 8.60 -37.08 11.39
CA ILE A 86 8.75 -36.80 9.95
C ILE A 86 9.73 -37.81 9.38
N LEU A 87 9.30 -38.60 8.39
CA LEU A 87 10.15 -39.58 7.73
C LEU A 87 10.96 -38.94 6.62
N GLN A 88 10.30 -38.21 5.72
CA GLN A 88 10.93 -37.59 4.56
C GLN A 88 10.05 -36.48 3.95
N PHE A 89 10.70 -35.65 3.14
CA PHE A 89 10.08 -34.67 2.25
C PHE A 89 10.32 -35.12 0.80
N ASN A 90 9.28 -35.25 0.00
CA ASN A 90 9.38 -35.66 -1.39
C ASN A 90 8.80 -34.60 -2.31
N GLN A 91 9.44 -34.41 -3.47
CA GLN A 91 8.92 -33.60 -4.57
C GLN A 91 9.02 -34.45 -5.83
N GLU A 92 7.88 -34.81 -6.38
CA GLU A 92 7.82 -35.63 -7.58
C GLU A 92 8.00 -34.77 -8.84
N GLY A 93 8.90 -35.17 -9.75
CA GLY A 93 9.00 -34.60 -11.10
C GLY A 93 9.24 -33.08 -11.18
N PHE A 94 9.83 -32.45 -10.15
CA PHE A 94 9.94 -30.98 -10.03
C PHE A 94 8.58 -30.24 -10.07
N GLU A 95 7.49 -30.95 -9.80
CA GLU A 95 6.18 -30.35 -9.65
C GLU A 95 6.11 -29.46 -8.42
N ARG A 96 5.14 -28.54 -8.40
CA ARG A 96 4.95 -27.62 -7.26
C ARG A 96 4.12 -28.25 -6.15
N VAL A 97 4.33 -29.53 -5.89
CA VAL A 97 3.69 -30.30 -4.83
C VAL A 97 4.78 -30.95 -3.98
N VAL A 98 4.74 -30.69 -2.67
CA VAL A 98 5.63 -31.33 -1.70
C VAL A 98 4.82 -32.29 -0.87
N GLU A 99 5.27 -33.54 -0.82
CA GLU A 99 4.74 -34.55 0.08
C GLU A 99 5.62 -34.64 1.32
N ILE A 100 5.01 -34.60 2.51
CA ILE A 100 5.67 -34.85 3.78
C ILE A 100 5.10 -36.16 4.32
N LEU A 101 5.95 -37.18 4.40
CA LEU A 101 5.58 -38.46 4.98
C LEU A 101 5.85 -38.43 6.48
N ILE A 102 4.82 -38.69 7.28
CA ILE A 102 4.87 -38.61 8.73
C ILE A 102 4.38 -39.93 9.30
N GLU A 103 5.12 -40.49 10.25
CA GLU A 103 4.72 -41.65 11.02
C GLU A 103 4.19 -41.20 12.38
N ASN A 104 3.01 -41.70 12.76
CA ASN A 104 2.45 -41.45 14.08
C ASN A 104 1.72 -42.70 14.60
N THR A 105 1.53 -42.75 15.91
CA THR A 105 0.73 -43.81 16.53
C THR A 105 -0.75 -43.51 16.33
N ASP A 106 -1.52 -44.51 15.92
CA ASP A 106 -2.97 -44.40 15.79
C ASP A 106 -3.71 -44.63 17.13
N GLU A 107 -5.04 -44.59 17.09
CA GLU A 107 -5.90 -44.77 18.27
C GLU A 107 -5.77 -46.18 18.90
N LEU A 108 -5.23 -47.16 18.17
CA LEU A 108 -5.02 -48.54 18.60
C LEU A 108 -3.57 -48.79 19.08
N GLY A 109 -2.73 -47.75 19.12
CA GLY A 109 -1.33 -47.89 19.52
C GLY A 109 -0.41 -48.40 18.41
N GLN A 110 -0.90 -48.53 17.17
CA GLN A 110 -0.12 -49.04 16.04
C GLN A 110 0.54 -47.89 15.27
N LEU A 111 1.70 -48.15 14.66
CA LEU A 111 2.36 -47.17 13.80
C LEU A 111 1.60 -47.06 12.47
N ALA A 112 1.18 -45.84 12.15
CA ALA A 112 0.49 -45.51 10.92
C ALA A 112 1.15 -44.33 10.22
N GLN A 113 1.29 -44.43 8.90
CA GLN A 113 1.80 -43.34 8.08
C GLN A 113 0.68 -42.36 7.70
N ARG A 114 1.07 -41.11 7.49
CA ARG A 114 0.23 -40.00 7.06
C ARG A 114 0.97 -39.23 5.97
N ARG A 115 0.26 -38.90 4.88
CA ARG A 115 0.79 -38.08 3.79
C ARG A 115 0.23 -36.67 3.91
N LEU A 116 1.10 -35.70 4.14
CA LEU A 116 0.75 -34.29 4.14
C LEU A 116 1.24 -33.62 2.87
N LEU A 117 0.31 -33.20 2.03
CA LEU A 117 0.57 -32.64 0.71
C LEU A 117 0.49 -31.12 0.76
N VAL A 118 1.50 -30.44 0.21
CA VAL A 118 1.57 -28.99 0.12
C VAL A 118 1.69 -28.58 -1.34
N GLU A 119 0.59 -28.06 -1.88
CA GLU A 119 0.45 -27.67 -3.27
C GLU A 119 0.66 -26.16 -3.40
N ILE A 120 1.66 -25.74 -4.19
CA ILE A 120 2.06 -24.35 -4.37
C ILE A 120 1.68 -23.89 -5.78
N MET A 121 0.39 -23.62 -5.97
CA MET A 121 -0.24 -23.31 -7.27
C MET A 121 -0.96 -21.96 -7.28
N GLY A 122 -0.38 -20.96 -6.61
CA GLY A 122 -0.97 -19.61 -6.48
C GLY A 122 -2.35 -19.66 -5.83
N LYS A 123 -3.38 -19.14 -6.50
CA LYS A 123 -4.77 -19.13 -5.98
C LYS A 123 -5.31 -20.53 -5.64
N HIS A 124 -4.83 -21.56 -6.35
CA HIS A 124 -5.24 -22.95 -6.16
C HIS A 124 -4.42 -23.73 -5.13
N SER A 125 -3.41 -23.08 -4.51
CA SER A 125 -2.56 -23.71 -3.49
C SER A 125 -3.39 -24.29 -2.35
N ASN A 126 -2.95 -25.42 -1.81
CA ASN A 126 -3.66 -26.13 -0.75
C ASN A 126 -2.68 -26.89 0.15
N ILE A 127 -3.15 -27.27 1.33
CA ILE A 127 -2.45 -28.16 2.26
C ILE A 127 -3.45 -29.24 2.64
N ILE A 128 -3.16 -30.49 2.28
CA ILE A 128 -4.11 -31.60 2.31
C ILE A 128 -3.49 -32.75 3.07
N LEU A 129 -4.19 -33.25 4.09
CA LEU A 129 -3.80 -34.43 4.84
C LEU A 129 -4.53 -35.65 4.28
N VAL A 130 -3.79 -36.70 3.92
CA VAL A 130 -4.30 -37.89 3.24
C VAL A 130 -3.82 -39.15 3.96
N ASP A 131 -4.68 -40.15 4.01
CA ASP A 131 -4.32 -41.51 4.37
C ASP A 131 -3.59 -42.19 3.21
N PRO A 132 -2.31 -42.59 3.35
CA PRO A 132 -1.57 -43.25 2.28
C PRO A 132 -2.18 -44.57 1.81
N VAL A 133 -2.90 -45.29 2.68
CA VAL A 133 -3.42 -46.64 2.36
C VAL A 133 -4.72 -46.54 1.58
N SER A 134 -5.71 -45.82 2.13
CA SER A 134 -7.02 -45.67 1.48
C SER A 134 -7.07 -44.57 0.42
N ASN A 135 -6.02 -43.73 0.34
CA ASN A 135 -5.96 -42.50 -0.45
C ASN A 135 -7.09 -41.50 -0.10
N LEU A 136 -7.72 -41.62 1.08
CA LEU A 136 -8.79 -40.73 1.50
C LEU A 136 -8.24 -39.47 2.18
N ILE A 137 -8.85 -38.33 1.86
CA ILE A 137 -8.54 -37.05 2.48
C ILE A 137 -9.08 -37.05 3.91
N TYR A 138 -8.22 -36.76 4.88
CA TYR A 138 -8.64 -36.43 6.24
C TYR A 138 -9.22 -35.02 6.30
N ASP A 139 -8.48 -34.04 5.79
CA ASP A 139 -8.96 -32.66 5.62
C ASP A 139 -8.02 -31.87 4.70
N GLY A 140 -8.48 -30.70 4.24
CA GLY A 140 -7.67 -29.72 3.53
C GLY A 140 -7.86 -28.32 4.10
N ILE A 141 -6.79 -27.52 4.14
CA ILE A 141 -6.87 -26.13 4.65
C ILE A 141 -7.84 -25.29 3.81
N LYS A 142 -7.95 -25.62 2.51
CA LYS A 142 -9.02 -25.14 1.62
C LYS A 142 -9.89 -26.31 1.19
N ARG A 143 -11.18 -26.24 1.51
CA ARG A 143 -12.18 -27.24 1.12
C ARG A 143 -12.85 -26.82 -0.18
N TYR A 144 -12.81 -27.69 -1.19
CA TYR A 144 -13.43 -27.44 -2.48
C TYR A 144 -14.52 -28.48 -2.74
N THR A 145 -15.74 -28.00 -3.00
CA THR A 145 -16.81 -28.83 -3.54
C THR A 145 -16.74 -28.85 -5.08
N HIS A 146 -17.46 -29.77 -5.71
CA HIS A 146 -17.61 -29.84 -7.17
C HIS A 146 -18.09 -28.51 -7.80
N ALA A 147 -18.81 -27.67 -7.05
CA ALA A 147 -19.26 -26.36 -7.53
C ALA A 147 -18.09 -25.37 -7.72
N VAL A 148 -17.04 -25.49 -6.92
CA VAL A 148 -15.88 -24.58 -6.93
C VAL A 148 -14.76 -25.10 -7.84
N SER A 149 -14.63 -26.43 -7.94
CA SER A 149 -13.61 -27.08 -8.75
C SER A 149 -14.23 -28.24 -9.52
N ARG A 150 -14.33 -28.07 -10.84
CA ARG A 150 -14.89 -29.09 -11.75
C ARG A 150 -13.95 -30.29 -11.95
N HIS A 151 -12.66 -30.11 -11.66
CA HIS A 151 -11.64 -31.13 -11.90
C HIS A 151 -11.42 -32.05 -10.69
N ARG A 152 -11.46 -31.49 -9.48
CA ARG A 152 -11.23 -32.26 -8.24
C ARG A 152 -11.95 -31.67 -7.04
N GLU A 153 -12.46 -32.54 -6.18
CA GLU A 153 -12.98 -32.18 -4.86
C GLU A 153 -11.90 -32.32 -3.79
N VAL A 154 -11.90 -31.43 -2.79
CA VAL A 154 -11.05 -31.53 -1.60
C VAL A 154 -11.95 -31.46 -0.39
N LEU A 155 -12.42 -32.61 0.06
CA LEU A 155 -13.32 -32.77 1.21
C LEU A 155 -12.92 -34.01 2.03
N PRO A 156 -13.11 -33.99 3.35
CA PRO A 156 -12.92 -35.17 4.19
C PRO A 156 -13.67 -36.40 3.66
N GLY A 157 -13.00 -37.56 3.63
CA GLY A 157 -13.56 -38.83 3.18
C GLY A 157 -13.64 -39.02 1.66
N ARG A 158 -13.21 -38.04 0.86
CA ARG A 158 -13.06 -38.19 -0.59
C ARG A 158 -11.66 -38.68 -0.96
N PRO A 159 -11.49 -39.45 -2.05
CA PRO A 159 -10.17 -39.82 -2.53
C PRO A 159 -9.39 -38.58 -2.98
N TYR A 160 -8.11 -38.52 -2.67
CA TYR A 160 -7.22 -37.47 -3.15
C TYR A 160 -6.92 -37.67 -4.65
N LEU A 161 -7.05 -36.57 -5.40
CA LEU A 161 -6.65 -36.48 -6.81
C LEU A 161 -5.56 -35.42 -6.95
N PRO A 162 -4.40 -35.77 -7.52
CA PRO A 162 -3.34 -34.80 -7.76
C PRO A 162 -3.80 -33.76 -8.79
N PRO A 163 -3.13 -32.59 -8.82
CA PRO A 163 -3.28 -31.65 -9.93
C PRO A 163 -2.99 -32.34 -11.29
N PRO A 164 -3.55 -31.82 -12.40
CA PRO A 164 -3.25 -32.34 -13.73
C PRO A 164 -1.72 -32.35 -13.95
N PRO A 165 -1.14 -33.49 -14.38
CA PRO A 165 0.29 -33.56 -14.65
C PRO A 165 0.66 -32.64 -15.81
N GLN A 166 1.86 -32.06 -15.75
CA GLN A 166 2.44 -31.37 -16.90
C GLN A 166 3.17 -32.39 -17.78
N GLU A 167 2.87 -32.41 -19.08
CA GLU A 167 3.58 -33.24 -20.08
C GLU A 167 4.95 -32.60 -20.40
N LYS A 168 5.83 -32.52 -19.38
CA LYS A 168 7.16 -31.92 -19.48
C LYS A 168 8.24 -32.90 -19.07
N ALA A 169 9.42 -32.74 -19.65
CA ALA A 169 10.58 -33.55 -19.31
C ALA A 169 11.08 -33.23 -17.89
N ILE A 170 11.44 -34.26 -17.14
CA ILE A 170 11.95 -34.13 -15.77
C ILE A 170 13.46 -33.88 -15.86
N PRO A 171 14.00 -32.74 -15.38
CA PRO A 171 15.41 -32.36 -15.53
C PRO A 171 16.44 -33.47 -15.27
N GLY A 172 16.27 -34.25 -14.19
CA GLY A 172 17.23 -35.30 -13.81
C GLY A 172 17.12 -36.60 -14.59
N HIS A 173 16.13 -36.73 -15.49
CA HIS A 173 15.92 -37.92 -16.33
C HIS A 173 16.24 -37.66 -17.81
N ILE A 174 16.56 -36.42 -18.18
CA ILE A 174 16.92 -36.05 -19.56
C ILE A 174 18.34 -36.52 -19.83
N LEU A 175 18.59 -37.14 -20.98
CA LEU A 175 19.94 -37.43 -21.47
C LEU A 175 20.45 -36.27 -22.33
N GLU A 176 21.78 -36.10 -22.41
CA GLU A 176 22.39 -35.00 -23.18
C GLU A 176 21.98 -35.01 -24.66
N GLU A 177 21.92 -36.20 -25.25
CA GLU A 177 21.48 -36.42 -26.63
C GLU A 177 20.02 -36.04 -26.90
N GLU A 178 19.18 -36.03 -25.86
CA GLU A 178 17.76 -35.65 -25.94
C GLU A 178 17.56 -34.15 -25.76
N TRP A 179 18.53 -33.42 -25.20
CA TRP A 179 18.39 -32.01 -24.83
C TRP A 179 18.07 -31.11 -26.03
N GLY A 180 18.87 -31.22 -27.10
CA GLY A 180 18.66 -30.45 -28.33
C GLY A 180 17.29 -30.73 -28.96
N PRO A 181 16.98 -31.99 -29.29
CA PRO A 181 15.67 -32.37 -29.83
C PRO A 181 14.50 -31.91 -28.96
N LEU A 182 14.60 -32.04 -27.64
CA LEU A 182 13.58 -31.62 -26.68
C LEU A 182 13.29 -30.13 -26.78
N LEU A 183 14.32 -29.27 -26.75
CA LEU A 183 14.13 -27.83 -26.79
C LEU A 183 13.60 -27.36 -28.15
N LEU A 184 14.13 -27.90 -29.25
CA LEU A 184 13.71 -27.52 -30.60
C LEU A 184 12.27 -27.96 -30.91
N ALA A 185 11.79 -29.03 -30.27
CA ALA A 185 10.39 -29.46 -30.36
C ALA A 185 9.39 -28.52 -29.65
N ALA A 186 9.86 -27.50 -28.91
CA ALA A 186 8.98 -26.55 -28.21
C ALA A 186 8.06 -25.77 -29.16
N GLY A 187 8.47 -25.54 -30.40
CA GLY A 187 7.71 -24.84 -31.44
C GLY A 187 8.41 -23.59 -31.98
N GLU A 188 7.87 -23.06 -33.08
CA GLU A 188 8.42 -21.90 -33.79
C GLU A 188 8.16 -20.57 -33.04
N ASN A 189 8.96 -19.55 -33.33
CA ASN A 189 8.85 -18.19 -32.77
C ASN A 189 8.94 -18.10 -31.23
N LEU A 190 9.65 -19.03 -30.59
CA LEU A 190 9.96 -18.97 -29.17
C LEU A 190 11.38 -18.46 -28.95
N THR A 191 11.62 -17.87 -27.80
CA THR A 191 12.99 -17.65 -27.30
C THR A 191 13.50 -18.90 -26.59
N LEU A 192 14.81 -19.03 -26.44
CA LEU A 192 15.44 -20.15 -25.73
C LEU A 192 14.91 -20.29 -24.28
N SER A 193 14.69 -19.17 -23.58
CA SER A 193 14.10 -19.17 -22.23
C SER A 193 12.64 -19.65 -22.22
N GLN A 194 11.84 -19.31 -23.24
CA GLN A 194 10.47 -19.79 -23.37
C GLN A 194 10.42 -21.29 -23.71
N ALA A 195 11.34 -21.76 -24.56
CA ALA A 195 11.48 -23.18 -24.90
C ALA A 195 11.75 -24.03 -23.65
N LEU A 196 12.71 -23.61 -22.81
CA LEU A 196 12.99 -24.23 -21.51
C LEU A 196 11.77 -24.30 -20.61
N GLN A 197 11.06 -23.18 -20.46
CA GLN A 197 9.85 -23.12 -19.64
C GLN A 197 8.76 -24.09 -20.13
N LYS A 198 8.62 -24.23 -21.44
CA LYS A 198 7.57 -25.03 -22.07
C LYS A 198 7.86 -26.53 -22.01
N THR A 199 9.11 -26.92 -22.18
CA THR A 199 9.51 -28.34 -22.37
C THR A 199 9.99 -29.00 -21.09
N VAL A 200 10.61 -28.25 -20.17
CA VAL A 200 11.26 -28.80 -18.98
C VAL A 200 10.48 -28.44 -17.72
N ALA A 201 10.24 -29.44 -16.86
CA ALA A 201 9.48 -29.28 -15.63
C ALA A 201 10.21 -28.35 -14.62
N GLY A 202 9.43 -27.67 -13.79
CA GLY A 202 9.95 -26.87 -12.68
C GLY A 202 10.48 -25.47 -13.02
N PHE A 203 10.61 -25.10 -14.29
CA PHE A 203 11.02 -23.75 -14.69
C PHE A 203 9.89 -22.70 -14.54
N SER A 204 10.22 -21.60 -13.88
CA SER A 204 9.48 -20.34 -14.01
C SER A 204 10.06 -19.51 -15.17
N PRO A 205 9.33 -18.51 -15.71
CA PRO A 205 9.87 -17.59 -16.70
C PRO A 205 11.19 -16.95 -16.24
N LYS A 206 11.23 -16.50 -14.97
CA LYS A 206 12.43 -15.89 -14.39
C LYS A 206 13.59 -16.87 -14.32
N ARG A 207 13.37 -18.09 -13.81
CA ARG A 207 14.47 -19.06 -13.70
C ARG A 207 14.96 -19.57 -15.05
N ALA A 208 14.09 -19.69 -16.04
CA ALA A 208 14.52 -20.05 -17.39
C ALA A 208 15.46 -18.96 -17.95
N ALA A 209 15.09 -17.70 -17.81
CA ALA A 209 15.95 -16.57 -18.19
C ALA A 209 17.27 -16.55 -17.39
N ASP A 210 17.23 -16.80 -16.07
CA ASP A 210 18.43 -16.82 -15.23
C ASP A 210 19.37 -17.99 -15.62
N LEU A 211 18.84 -19.15 -16.01
CA LEU A 211 19.64 -20.27 -16.52
C LEU A 211 20.37 -19.90 -17.82
N VAL A 212 19.65 -19.30 -18.77
CA VAL A 212 20.23 -18.86 -20.06
C VAL A 212 21.31 -17.80 -19.83
N LYS A 213 21.09 -16.86 -18.91
CA LYS A 213 22.13 -15.90 -18.49
C LYS A 213 23.33 -16.58 -17.84
N LYS A 214 23.13 -17.57 -16.95
CA LYS A 214 24.22 -18.35 -16.33
C LYS A 214 25.04 -19.09 -17.39
N ALA A 215 24.39 -19.53 -18.48
CA ALA A 215 25.03 -20.13 -19.65
C ALA A 215 25.84 -19.11 -20.50
N GLY A 216 25.76 -17.81 -20.20
CA GLY A 216 26.42 -16.73 -20.95
C GLY A 216 25.68 -16.30 -22.22
N LEU A 217 24.37 -16.56 -22.28
CA LEU A 217 23.52 -16.29 -23.45
C LEU A 217 22.43 -15.24 -23.12
N ASP A 218 21.84 -14.65 -24.16
CA ASP A 218 20.69 -13.77 -24.03
C ASP A 218 19.39 -14.59 -23.77
N PRO A 219 18.61 -14.33 -22.70
CA PRO A 219 17.31 -14.97 -22.49
C PRO A 219 16.35 -14.89 -23.67
N ASP A 220 16.45 -13.81 -24.45
CA ASP A 220 15.55 -13.54 -25.57
C ASP A 220 16.14 -14.05 -26.91
N PHE A 221 17.20 -14.86 -26.84
CA PHE A 221 17.81 -15.48 -28.01
C PHE A 221 16.78 -16.33 -28.78
N PRO A 222 16.56 -16.09 -30.08
CA PRO A 222 15.58 -16.80 -30.89
C PRO A 222 15.90 -18.30 -31.01
N LEU A 223 14.90 -19.17 -30.77
CA LEU A 223 15.09 -20.63 -30.79
C LEU A 223 15.48 -21.17 -32.18
N ASP A 224 15.02 -20.52 -33.25
CA ASP A 224 15.33 -20.87 -34.65
C ASP A 224 16.80 -20.62 -35.04
N GLN A 225 17.52 -19.82 -34.24
CA GLN A 225 18.94 -19.51 -34.43
C GLN A 225 19.85 -20.30 -33.47
N VAL A 226 19.29 -21.16 -32.63
CA VAL A 226 20.04 -21.96 -31.65
C VAL A 226 20.82 -23.06 -32.37
N GLY A 227 22.14 -23.07 -32.20
CA GLY A 227 23.02 -24.13 -32.67
C GLY A 227 23.51 -25.04 -31.53
N ASN A 228 24.43 -25.94 -31.87
CA ASN A 228 25.02 -26.87 -30.88
C ASN A 228 25.73 -26.14 -29.74
N TYR A 229 26.33 -24.97 -29.99
CA TYR A 229 27.03 -24.21 -28.96
C TYR A 229 26.08 -23.77 -27.84
N GLU A 230 24.94 -23.16 -28.20
CA GLU A 230 23.92 -22.71 -27.25
C GLU A 230 23.27 -23.88 -26.49
N LEU A 231 23.02 -24.99 -27.20
CA LEU A 231 22.49 -26.22 -26.60
C LEU A 231 23.44 -26.81 -25.56
N THR A 232 24.73 -26.95 -25.89
CA THR A 232 25.73 -27.46 -24.92
C THR A 232 25.88 -26.53 -23.72
N LYS A 233 25.89 -25.21 -23.95
CA LYS A 233 25.99 -24.23 -22.85
C LYS A 233 24.81 -24.29 -21.89
N THR A 234 23.59 -24.37 -22.43
CA THR A 234 22.38 -24.50 -21.59
C THR A 234 22.28 -25.84 -20.90
N TRP A 235 22.73 -26.93 -21.54
CA TRP A 235 22.83 -28.25 -20.93
C TRP A 235 23.77 -28.24 -19.71
N LEU A 236 25.00 -27.73 -19.88
CA LEU A 236 25.97 -27.61 -18.78
C LEU A 236 25.42 -26.75 -17.64
N ALA A 237 24.79 -25.61 -17.96
CA ALA A 237 24.15 -24.76 -16.97
C ALA A 237 23.02 -25.47 -16.20
N LEU A 238 22.25 -26.36 -16.85
CA LEU A 238 21.24 -27.18 -16.19
C LEU A 238 21.89 -28.22 -15.26
N GLN A 239 22.94 -28.89 -15.70
CA GLN A 239 23.67 -29.87 -14.88
C GLN A 239 24.28 -29.22 -13.64
N ASP A 240 24.89 -28.05 -13.80
CA ASP A 240 25.41 -27.25 -12.68
C ASP A 240 24.29 -26.87 -11.71
N LEU A 241 23.16 -26.39 -12.22
CA LEU A 241 21.99 -26.05 -11.41
C LEU A 241 21.49 -27.25 -10.59
N LEU A 242 21.39 -28.44 -11.21
CA LEU A 242 20.97 -29.67 -10.55
C LEU A 242 21.99 -30.11 -9.48
N ALA A 243 23.28 -30.01 -9.78
CA ALA A 243 24.36 -30.39 -8.86
C ALA A 243 24.44 -29.46 -7.63
N GLU A 244 24.03 -28.20 -7.74
CA GLU A 244 24.00 -27.20 -6.68
C GLU A 244 22.73 -27.26 -5.79
N LEU A 245 21.72 -28.06 -6.14
CA LEU A 245 20.44 -28.07 -5.42
C LEU A 245 20.58 -28.41 -3.93
N GLY A 246 20.16 -27.47 -3.08
CA GLY A 246 20.20 -27.62 -1.63
C GLY A 246 21.60 -27.55 -1.03
N LYS A 247 22.63 -27.16 -1.81
CA LYS A 247 23.98 -26.89 -1.33
C LYS A 247 24.16 -25.40 -1.07
N GLY A 248 23.79 -24.97 0.12
CA GLY A 248 24.05 -23.61 0.61
C GLY A 248 25.38 -23.48 1.37
N PRO A 249 25.87 -22.25 1.62
CA PRO A 249 27.05 -22.00 2.45
C PRO A 249 26.87 -22.46 3.91
N HIS A 250 25.63 -22.66 4.36
CA HIS A 250 25.29 -23.20 5.67
C HIS A 250 23.96 -23.96 5.60
N PRO A 251 23.61 -24.82 6.59
CA PRO A 251 22.33 -25.51 6.63
C PRO A 251 21.14 -24.55 6.54
N LEU A 252 20.06 -25.00 5.88
CA LEU A 252 18.82 -24.25 5.69
C LEU A 252 18.99 -22.87 5.00
N TYR A 253 20.01 -22.70 4.16
CA TYR A 253 20.27 -21.45 3.46
C TYR A 253 19.10 -21.02 2.57
N TYR A 254 18.62 -21.88 1.67
CA TYR A 254 17.49 -21.56 0.79
C TYR A 254 16.19 -21.36 1.58
N ASN A 255 16.03 -22.09 2.68
CA ASN A 255 14.92 -21.89 3.62
C ASN A 255 14.94 -20.49 4.25
N TYR A 256 16.08 -20.00 4.73
CA TYR A 256 16.19 -18.67 5.32
C TYR A 256 16.12 -17.53 4.29
N LEU A 257 16.63 -17.75 3.07
CA LEU A 257 16.41 -16.82 1.95
C LEU A 257 14.92 -16.67 1.63
N ALA A 258 14.19 -17.80 1.56
CA ALA A 258 12.75 -17.77 1.36
C ALA A 258 12.04 -17.05 2.52
N ASP A 259 12.42 -17.32 3.77
CA ASP A 259 11.85 -16.67 4.95
C ASP A 259 12.01 -15.14 4.90
N ALA A 260 13.21 -14.64 4.62
CA ALA A 260 13.49 -13.21 4.52
C ALA A 260 12.68 -12.53 3.41
N GLU A 261 12.66 -13.14 2.21
CA GLU A 261 11.95 -12.56 1.06
C GLU A 261 10.43 -12.54 1.29
N TYR A 262 9.85 -13.62 1.79
CA TYR A 262 8.42 -13.67 2.04
C TYR A 262 7.98 -12.82 3.22
N GLN A 263 8.83 -12.62 4.25
CA GLN A 263 8.57 -11.65 5.31
C GLN A 263 8.51 -10.22 4.75
N ARG A 264 9.46 -9.85 3.89
CA ARG A 264 9.48 -8.55 3.22
C ARG A 264 8.21 -8.32 2.39
N LEU A 265 7.85 -9.28 1.55
CA LEU A 265 6.64 -9.20 0.71
C LEU A 265 5.35 -9.14 1.55
N GLU A 266 5.25 -9.93 2.62
CA GLU A 266 4.08 -9.92 3.51
C GLU A 266 3.97 -8.58 4.26
N ALA A 267 5.08 -8.01 4.73
CA ALA A 267 5.11 -6.70 5.37
C ALA A 267 4.72 -5.56 4.40
N GLU A 268 5.23 -5.59 3.16
CA GLU A 268 4.90 -4.61 2.13
C GLU A 268 3.41 -4.62 1.78
N GLU A 269 2.78 -5.79 1.65
CA GLU A 269 1.35 -5.82 1.36
C GLU A 269 0.48 -5.47 2.58
N ILE A 270 0.88 -5.84 3.80
CA ILE A 270 0.18 -5.37 5.01
C ILE A 270 0.20 -3.84 5.04
N LEU A 271 1.36 -3.23 4.82
CA LEU A 271 1.52 -1.78 4.76
C LEU A 271 0.66 -1.17 3.65
N HIS A 272 0.73 -1.73 2.44
CA HIS A 272 -0.06 -1.28 1.30
C HIS A 272 -1.57 -1.34 1.60
N SER A 273 -2.06 -2.47 2.13
CA SER A 273 -3.47 -2.68 2.48
C SER A 273 -3.95 -1.69 3.55
N GLN A 274 -3.17 -1.49 4.61
CA GLN A 274 -3.49 -0.50 5.63
C GLN A 274 -3.54 0.92 5.07
N ARG A 275 -2.57 1.30 4.22
CA ARG A 275 -2.54 2.59 3.53
C ARG A 275 -3.77 2.79 2.65
N GLN A 276 -4.14 1.80 1.83
CA GLN A 276 -5.32 1.87 0.97
C GLN A 276 -6.62 2.00 1.78
N ASN A 277 -6.73 1.28 2.90
CA ASN A 277 -7.90 1.39 3.78
C ASN A 277 -8.04 2.80 4.38
N LEU A 278 -6.94 3.40 4.86
CA LEU A 278 -6.94 4.76 5.38
C LEU A 278 -7.22 5.79 4.28
N LEU A 279 -6.62 5.63 3.10
CA LEU A 279 -6.87 6.50 1.95
C LEU A 279 -8.33 6.47 1.54
N ARG A 280 -8.98 5.30 1.54
CA ARG A 280 -10.41 5.19 1.25
C ARG A 280 -11.25 6.01 2.23
N LEU A 281 -10.98 5.90 3.54
CA LEU A 281 -11.70 6.66 4.57
C LEU A 281 -11.50 8.18 4.42
N VAL A 282 -10.27 8.62 4.18
CA VAL A 282 -9.97 10.05 3.98
C VAL A 282 -10.62 10.56 2.69
N LYS A 283 -10.59 9.80 1.60
CA LYS A 283 -11.25 10.17 0.33
C LYS A 283 -12.77 10.25 0.48
N GLU A 284 -13.39 9.36 1.25
CA GLU A 284 -14.82 9.44 1.57
C GLU A 284 -15.16 10.75 2.32
N GLU A 285 -14.31 11.18 3.25
CA GLU A 285 -14.50 12.44 3.99
C GLU A 285 -14.28 13.68 3.09
N ILE A 286 -13.24 13.67 2.25
CA ILE A 286 -13.01 14.72 1.24
C ILE A 286 -14.25 14.86 0.34
N ASN A 287 -14.79 13.75 -0.17
CA ASN A 287 -15.97 13.77 -1.03
C ASN A 287 -17.21 14.33 -0.31
N ARG A 288 -17.37 14.07 1.00
CA ARG A 288 -18.46 14.67 1.79
C ARG A 288 -18.30 16.18 1.92
N LEU A 289 -17.09 16.65 2.19
CA LEU A 289 -16.80 18.08 2.30
C LEU A 289 -16.95 18.79 0.94
N GLN A 290 -16.55 18.17 -0.17
CA GLN A 290 -16.75 18.72 -1.52
C GLN A 290 -18.24 18.92 -1.83
N LYS A 291 -19.09 17.93 -1.53
CA LYS A 291 -20.55 18.09 -1.69
C LYS A 291 -21.13 19.20 -0.82
N ARG A 292 -20.63 19.37 0.41
CA ARG A 292 -21.02 20.49 1.28
C ARG A 292 -20.54 21.84 0.74
N ARG A 293 -19.35 21.88 0.15
CA ARG A 293 -18.80 23.07 -0.53
C ARG A 293 -19.70 23.51 -1.67
N GLU A 294 -20.03 22.59 -2.57
CA GLU A 294 -20.92 22.85 -3.71
C GLU A 294 -22.30 23.35 -3.27
N PHE A 295 -22.83 22.84 -2.16
CA PHE A 295 -24.08 23.33 -1.60
C PHE A 295 -23.98 24.78 -1.12
N GLN A 296 -22.91 25.15 -0.41
CA GLN A 296 -22.70 26.52 0.05
C GLN A 296 -22.40 27.49 -1.10
N GLU A 297 -21.65 27.06 -2.11
CA GLU A 297 -21.38 27.85 -3.32
C GLU A 297 -22.68 28.19 -4.07
N LYS A 298 -23.62 27.24 -4.17
CA LYS A 298 -24.96 27.50 -4.73
C LYS A 298 -25.74 28.51 -3.89
N ALA A 299 -25.73 28.37 -2.56
CA ALA A 299 -26.40 29.31 -1.66
C ALA A 299 -25.83 30.73 -1.78
N LEU A 300 -24.50 30.88 -1.96
CA LEU A 300 -23.86 32.17 -2.22
C LEU A 300 -24.25 32.77 -3.57
N ALA A 301 -24.30 31.96 -4.63
CA ALA A 301 -24.76 32.42 -5.94
C ALA A 301 -26.21 32.91 -5.92
N GLU A 302 -27.09 32.22 -5.19
CA GLU A 302 -28.47 32.65 -4.96
C GLU A 302 -28.53 33.96 -4.16
N ALA A 303 -27.72 34.08 -3.10
CA ALA A 303 -27.67 35.28 -2.26
C ALA A 303 -27.11 36.50 -2.99
N ALA A 304 -26.15 36.33 -3.91
CA ALA A 304 -25.62 37.39 -4.76
C ALA A 304 -26.71 38.04 -5.64
N SER A 305 -27.69 37.24 -6.08
CA SER A 305 -28.86 37.75 -6.79
C SER A 305 -29.81 38.58 -5.90
N GLY A 306 -29.53 38.67 -4.60
CA GLY A 306 -30.34 39.36 -3.61
C GLY A 306 -30.28 40.88 -3.66
N GLU A 307 -29.23 41.46 -4.27
CA GLU A 307 -29.08 42.92 -4.39
C GLU A 307 -30.23 43.56 -5.18
N LYS A 308 -30.82 42.82 -6.13
CA LYS A 308 -32.01 43.28 -6.87
C LYS A 308 -33.20 43.58 -5.96
N TYR A 309 -33.35 42.87 -4.83
CA TYR A 309 -34.46 43.12 -3.91
C TYR A 309 -34.26 44.39 -3.10
N LYS A 310 -33.01 44.76 -2.81
CA LYS A 310 -32.71 46.08 -2.24
C LYS A 310 -33.07 47.18 -3.25
N LEU A 311 -32.63 47.01 -4.50
CA LEU A 311 -32.95 47.94 -5.58
C LEU A 311 -34.47 48.09 -5.79
N PHE A 312 -35.22 46.99 -5.76
CA PHE A 312 -36.69 47.02 -5.81
C PHE A 312 -37.32 47.74 -4.61
N GLY A 313 -36.82 47.49 -3.39
CA GLY A 313 -37.28 48.19 -2.19
C GLY A 313 -37.04 49.70 -2.27
N ASP A 314 -35.82 50.10 -2.65
CA ASP A 314 -35.40 51.50 -2.75
C ASP A 314 -36.21 52.25 -3.83
N LEU A 315 -36.37 51.64 -5.02
CA LEU A 315 -37.11 52.24 -6.14
C LEU A 315 -38.63 52.27 -5.89
N LEU A 316 -39.21 51.22 -5.31
CA LEU A 316 -40.63 51.22 -4.95
C LEU A 316 -40.93 52.26 -3.87
N ALA A 317 -40.05 52.39 -2.86
CA ALA A 317 -40.18 53.42 -1.83
C ALA A 317 -40.11 54.84 -2.40
N ALA A 318 -39.23 55.09 -3.37
CA ALA A 318 -39.11 56.39 -4.05
C ALA A 318 -40.32 56.71 -4.96
N HIS A 319 -41.01 55.70 -5.47
CA HIS A 319 -42.12 55.83 -6.41
C HIS A 319 -43.48 55.38 -5.86
N LEU A 320 -43.66 55.43 -4.53
CA LEU A 320 -44.91 55.04 -3.85
C LEU A 320 -46.16 55.71 -4.43
N TYR A 321 -46.05 56.94 -4.94
CA TYR A 321 -47.15 57.70 -5.54
C TYR A 321 -47.66 57.11 -6.87
N GLN A 322 -46.86 56.28 -7.56
CA GLN A 322 -47.25 55.64 -8.82
C GLN A 322 -47.91 54.27 -8.60
N TRP A 323 -47.91 53.76 -7.36
CA TRP A 323 -48.47 52.46 -7.02
C TRP A 323 -50.00 52.52 -6.89
N GLN A 324 -50.68 51.44 -7.32
CA GLN A 324 -52.13 51.26 -7.19
C GLN A 324 -52.45 49.85 -6.65
N PRO A 325 -53.55 49.66 -5.90
CA PRO A 325 -53.98 48.34 -5.45
C PRO A 325 -54.21 47.37 -6.61
N GLY A 326 -53.73 46.13 -6.48
CA GLY A 326 -53.93 45.07 -7.48
C GLY A 326 -52.87 45.00 -8.60
N LEU A 327 -51.86 45.89 -8.63
CA LEU A 327 -50.79 45.82 -9.62
C LEU A 327 -49.90 44.57 -9.42
N THR A 328 -49.53 43.93 -10.53
CA THR A 328 -48.59 42.78 -10.57
C THR A 328 -47.17 43.21 -10.90
N GLU A 329 -46.97 44.39 -11.47
CA GLU A 329 -45.66 44.95 -11.81
C GLU A 329 -45.72 46.48 -11.86
N LEU A 330 -44.57 47.13 -11.61
CA LEU A 330 -44.42 48.58 -11.71
C LEU A 330 -43.07 48.91 -12.38
N THR A 331 -43.11 49.65 -13.48
CA THR A 331 -41.91 50.06 -14.22
C THR A 331 -41.54 51.49 -13.83
N VAL A 332 -40.34 51.67 -13.28
CA VAL A 332 -39.85 52.95 -12.78
C VAL A 332 -38.44 53.25 -13.31
N PRO A 333 -38.05 54.53 -13.49
CA PRO A 333 -36.69 54.87 -13.89
C PRO A 333 -35.68 54.41 -12.84
N ASN A 334 -34.63 53.69 -13.26
CA ASN A 334 -33.58 53.26 -12.36
C ASN A 334 -32.51 54.34 -12.20
N TYR A 335 -32.55 55.12 -11.11
CA TYR A 335 -31.54 56.15 -10.83
C TYR A 335 -30.14 55.61 -10.53
N TYR A 336 -30.00 54.29 -10.35
CA TYR A 336 -28.71 53.63 -10.18
C TYR A 336 -28.09 53.18 -11.50
N ASP A 337 -28.80 53.35 -12.63
CA ASP A 337 -28.26 53.14 -13.98
C ASP A 337 -27.84 54.49 -14.59
N PRO A 338 -26.59 54.66 -15.06
CA PRO A 338 -26.13 55.89 -15.70
C PRO A 338 -26.97 56.34 -16.91
N GLU A 339 -27.66 55.41 -17.58
CA GLU A 339 -28.53 55.66 -18.73
C GLU A 339 -30.01 55.79 -18.33
N LEU A 340 -30.34 55.77 -17.03
CA LEU A 340 -31.69 55.84 -16.46
C LEU A 340 -32.66 54.81 -17.06
N LYS A 341 -32.15 53.64 -17.43
CA LYS A 341 -32.97 52.56 -17.99
C LYS A 341 -34.14 52.22 -17.05
N PRO A 342 -35.37 52.11 -17.56
CA PRO A 342 -36.51 51.73 -16.72
C PRO A 342 -36.34 50.29 -16.22
N LEU A 343 -36.62 50.08 -14.93
CA LEU A 343 -36.59 48.77 -14.28
C LEU A 343 -38.01 48.37 -13.88
N THR A 344 -38.41 47.15 -14.25
CA THR A 344 -39.70 46.58 -13.87
C THR A 344 -39.59 45.83 -12.53
N ILE A 345 -40.37 46.28 -11.56
CA ILE A 345 -40.44 45.72 -10.21
C ILE A 345 -41.66 44.77 -10.14
N PRO A 346 -41.48 43.47 -9.87
CA PRO A 346 -42.59 42.53 -9.74
C PRO A 346 -43.30 42.71 -8.38
N LEU A 347 -44.62 42.89 -8.39
CA LEU A 347 -45.45 43.17 -7.22
C LEU A 347 -46.40 42.00 -6.90
N GLN A 348 -46.78 41.88 -5.63
CA GLN A 348 -47.79 40.98 -5.08
C GLN A 348 -49.10 41.77 -4.89
N PRO A 349 -50.16 41.48 -5.66
CA PRO A 349 -51.44 42.20 -5.60
C PRO A 349 -52.11 42.22 -4.22
N GLU A 350 -51.81 41.21 -3.39
CA GLU A 350 -52.36 40.99 -2.04
C GLU A 350 -51.77 41.94 -0.99
N LEU A 351 -50.64 42.61 -1.28
CA LEU A 351 -49.89 43.42 -0.32
C LEU A 351 -50.06 44.92 -0.58
N THR A 352 -50.09 45.72 0.48
CA THR A 352 -50.02 47.19 0.37
C THR A 352 -48.62 47.64 -0.05
N ALA A 353 -48.51 48.87 -0.58
CA ALA A 353 -47.23 49.43 -1.02
C ALA A 353 -46.13 49.38 0.08
N SER A 354 -46.49 49.72 1.33
CA SER A 354 -45.57 49.64 2.47
C SER A 354 -45.19 48.20 2.83
N GLU A 355 -46.13 47.27 2.80
CA GLU A 355 -45.87 45.84 3.06
C GLU A 355 -45.01 45.20 1.96
N GLN A 356 -45.13 45.66 0.72
CA GLN A 356 -44.25 45.23 -0.38
C GLN A 356 -42.82 45.71 -0.21
N VAL A 357 -42.63 46.98 0.15
CA VAL A 357 -41.30 47.53 0.47
C VAL A 357 -40.69 46.74 1.64
N GLU A 358 -41.46 46.49 2.71
CA GLU A 358 -41.01 45.68 3.83
C GLU A 358 -40.71 44.22 3.41
N HIS A 359 -41.51 43.63 2.52
CA HIS A 359 -41.28 42.30 1.96
C HIS A 359 -39.92 42.22 1.24
N PHE A 360 -39.62 43.20 0.38
CA PHE A 360 -38.34 43.26 -0.31
C PHE A 360 -37.15 43.43 0.65
N TYR A 361 -37.25 44.30 1.65
CA TYR A 361 -36.20 44.46 2.67
C TYR A 361 -36.04 43.21 3.55
N LYS A 362 -37.13 42.54 3.96
CA LYS A 362 -37.07 41.27 4.69
C LYS A 362 -36.38 40.18 3.87
N LYS A 363 -36.71 40.08 2.59
CA LYS A 363 -36.09 39.13 1.66
C LYS A 363 -34.60 39.43 1.47
N TYR A 364 -34.25 40.70 1.28
CA TYR A 364 -32.85 41.15 1.23
C TYR A 364 -32.08 40.82 2.51
N GLY A 365 -32.64 41.13 3.68
CA GLY A 365 -32.01 40.83 4.98
C GLY A 365 -31.77 39.33 5.21
N LYS A 366 -32.74 38.48 4.81
CA LYS A 366 -32.58 37.01 4.86
C LYS A 366 -31.44 36.53 3.94
N LEU A 367 -31.37 37.06 2.72
CA LEU A 367 -30.32 36.69 1.75
C LEU A 367 -28.93 37.19 2.21
N ARG A 368 -28.81 38.41 2.75
CA ARG A 368 -27.56 38.91 3.33
C ARG A 368 -27.09 38.10 4.53
N SER A 369 -28.00 37.70 5.41
CA SER A 369 -27.65 36.83 6.54
C SER A 369 -27.20 35.45 6.05
N ALA A 370 -27.87 34.89 5.04
CA ALA A 370 -27.49 33.62 4.42
C ALA A 370 -26.11 33.72 3.74
N GLU A 371 -25.82 34.82 3.03
CA GLU A 371 -24.53 35.11 2.40
C GLU A 371 -23.39 35.09 3.42
N ARG A 372 -23.54 35.83 4.53
CA ARG A 372 -22.54 35.87 5.59
C ARG A 372 -22.27 34.48 6.18
N MET A 373 -23.33 33.76 6.55
CA MET A 373 -23.22 32.42 7.14
C MET A 373 -22.61 31.40 6.16
N ALA A 374 -23.02 31.44 4.89
CA ALA A 374 -22.49 30.57 3.85
C ALA A 374 -21.01 30.86 3.57
N THR A 375 -20.60 32.13 3.59
CA THR A 375 -19.20 32.54 3.44
C THR A 375 -18.33 31.99 4.58
N GLU A 376 -18.73 32.17 5.84
CA GLU A 376 -18.01 31.66 7.01
C GLU A 376 -17.90 30.12 7.00
N GLN A 377 -18.98 29.43 6.61
CA GLN A 377 -18.98 27.98 6.46
C GLN A 377 -18.09 27.53 5.30
N LEU A 378 -18.10 28.24 4.18
CA LEU A 378 -17.29 27.92 3.01
C LEU A 378 -15.80 28.04 3.33
N GLU A 379 -15.38 29.09 4.02
CA GLU A 379 -13.99 29.23 4.50
C GLU A 379 -13.56 28.04 5.36
N THR A 380 -14.43 27.61 6.28
CA THR A 380 -14.17 26.46 7.16
C THR A 380 -14.07 25.16 6.36
N ILE A 381 -14.99 24.93 5.42
CA ILE A 381 -14.99 23.74 4.55
C ILE A 381 -13.73 23.71 3.67
N ILE A 382 -13.30 24.85 3.12
CA ILE A 382 -12.08 24.94 2.31
C ILE A 382 -10.84 24.60 3.15
N ARG A 383 -10.74 25.12 4.38
CA ARG A 383 -9.64 24.76 5.29
C ARG A 383 -9.65 23.27 5.66
N ASP A 384 -10.84 22.70 5.89
CA ASP A 384 -10.99 21.28 6.18
C ASP A 384 -10.61 20.40 4.98
N LEU A 385 -10.99 20.80 3.77
CA LEU A 385 -10.59 20.14 2.53
C LEU A 385 -9.07 20.16 2.36
N GLN A 386 -8.44 21.33 2.49
CA GLN A 386 -6.97 21.46 2.41
C GLN A 386 -6.27 20.55 3.43
N TYR A 387 -6.78 20.48 4.66
CA TYR A 387 -6.26 19.58 5.68
C TYR A 387 -6.38 18.11 5.28
N TRP A 388 -7.57 17.64 4.88
CA TRP A 388 -7.74 16.23 4.52
C TRP A 388 -7.01 15.85 3.25
N GLU A 389 -6.87 16.76 2.29
CA GLU A 389 -6.02 16.57 1.11
C GLU A 389 -4.54 16.44 1.51
N SER A 390 -4.05 17.22 2.48
CA SER A 390 -2.70 17.05 3.01
C SER A 390 -2.49 15.68 3.67
N VAL A 391 -3.47 15.19 4.43
CA VAL A 391 -3.44 13.86 5.03
C VAL A 391 -3.43 12.78 3.96
N ALA A 392 -4.21 12.94 2.89
CA ALA A 392 -4.22 12.01 1.76
C ALA A 392 -2.85 11.97 1.05
N THR A 393 -2.22 13.12 0.82
CA THR A 393 -0.86 13.20 0.24
C THR A 393 0.17 12.55 1.16
N ASN A 394 0.11 12.79 2.47
CA ASN A 394 1.01 12.15 3.44
C ASN A 394 0.84 10.62 3.44
N LEU A 395 -0.40 10.12 3.34
CA LEU A 395 -0.68 8.68 3.23
C LEU A 395 -0.11 8.09 1.93
N GLU A 396 -0.26 8.77 0.79
CA GLU A 396 0.28 8.31 -0.51
C GLU A 396 1.82 8.24 -0.49
N ASN A 397 2.46 9.20 0.18
CA ASN A 397 3.91 9.27 0.35
C ASN A 397 4.46 8.43 1.52
N ALA A 398 3.61 7.77 2.31
CA ALA A 398 4.06 6.93 3.41
C ALA A 398 4.70 5.63 2.89
N GLU A 399 6.00 5.49 3.12
CA GLU A 399 6.82 4.33 2.70
C GLU A 399 7.08 3.31 3.81
N ASP A 400 6.89 3.69 5.08
CA ASP A 400 7.18 2.83 6.23
C ASP A 400 6.01 2.72 7.22
N ALA A 401 6.03 1.65 8.01
CA ALA A 401 4.96 1.33 8.96
C ALA A 401 4.88 2.33 10.13
N ARG A 402 5.98 2.98 10.49
CA ARG A 402 6.04 3.97 11.58
C ARG A 402 5.29 5.24 11.18
N VAL A 403 5.60 5.78 10.01
CA VAL A 403 4.92 6.95 9.43
C VAL A 403 3.43 6.68 9.25
N LEU A 404 3.07 5.48 8.78
CA LEU A 404 1.66 5.13 8.61
C LEU A 404 0.91 5.07 9.95
N ALA A 405 1.55 4.58 11.01
CA ALA A 405 0.97 4.58 12.36
C ALA A 405 0.77 6.01 12.90
N GLU A 406 1.74 6.90 12.72
CA GLU A 406 1.63 8.31 13.11
C GLU A 406 0.48 9.03 12.38
N ILE A 407 0.34 8.81 11.07
CA ILE A 407 -0.76 9.39 10.29
C ILE A 407 -2.10 8.80 10.74
N ARG A 408 -2.16 7.50 11.05
CA ARG A 408 -3.37 6.87 11.60
C ARG A 408 -3.79 7.51 12.93
N GLU A 409 -2.84 7.81 13.81
CA GLU A 409 -3.14 8.53 15.04
C GLU A 409 -3.63 9.96 14.78
N GLU A 410 -3.04 10.67 13.81
CA GLU A 410 -3.51 11.99 13.39
C GLU A 410 -4.98 11.93 12.91
N ILE A 411 -5.32 10.93 12.09
CA ILE A 411 -6.69 10.69 11.62
C ILE A 411 -7.63 10.37 12.79
N ALA A 412 -7.18 9.58 13.77
CA ALA A 412 -7.95 9.26 14.96
C ALA A 412 -8.16 10.47 15.88
N ALA A 413 -7.14 11.30 16.07
CA ALA A 413 -7.22 12.54 16.83
C ALA A 413 -8.15 13.57 16.16
N ALA A 414 -8.23 13.55 14.83
CA ALA A 414 -9.17 14.36 14.05
C ALA A 414 -10.62 13.81 14.07
N GLY A 415 -10.87 12.66 14.70
CA GLY A 415 -12.21 12.11 14.94
C GLY A 415 -12.79 11.22 13.83
N LEU A 416 -12.03 10.91 12.77
CA LEU A 416 -12.50 10.06 11.66
C LEU A 416 -12.44 8.57 11.99
N LEU A 417 -11.61 8.18 12.95
CA LEU A 417 -11.50 6.80 13.46
C LEU A 417 -11.97 6.73 14.90
N LYS A 418 -12.79 5.71 15.22
CA LYS A 418 -13.06 5.36 16.61
C LYS A 418 -11.75 4.90 17.25
N GLN A 419 -11.37 5.48 18.39
CA GLN A 419 -10.27 4.97 19.20
C GLN A 419 -10.63 3.54 19.62
N THR A 420 -9.93 2.55 19.06
CA THR A 420 -10.15 1.15 19.38
C THR A 420 -9.54 0.85 20.75
N GLY A 421 -10.33 1.05 21.79
CA GLY A 421 -10.02 0.67 23.17
C GLY A 421 -8.93 1.51 23.83
N ARG A 422 -9.00 1.63 25.16
CA ARG A 422 -7.85 2.01 26.00
C ARG A 422 -6.75 0.95 25.82
N GLN A 423 -5.96 1.03 24.77
CA GLN A 423 -4.64 0.43 24.81
C GLN A 423 -3.85 1.18 25.88
N ARG A 424 -3.27 0.43 26.83
CA ARG A 424 -2.36 0.97 27.85
C ARG A 424 -1.42 1.95 27.16
N LYS A 425 -1.35 3.19 27.66
CA LYS A 425 -0.29 4.13 27.27
C LYS A 425 1.03 3.35 27.33
N PRO A 426 1.79 3.24 26.22
CA PRO A 426 3.19 2.86 26.33
C PRO A 426 3.84 3.82 27.33
N GLU A 427 4.62 3.28 28.27
CA GLU A 427 5.18 4.02 29.40
C GLU A 427 6.35 4.95 29.01
N LYS A 428 6.45 5.31 27.74
CA LYS A 428 7.28 6.41 27.24
C LYS A 428 6.42 7.17 26.25
N ALA A 429 6.23 8.46 26.48
CA ALA A 429 5.66 9.36 25.47
C ALA A 429 6.45 9.15 24.17
N GLU A 430 5.79 8.60 23.15
CA GLU A 430 6.41 8.21 21.89
C GLU A 430 7.22 9.39 21.34
N GLU A 431 8.52 9.16 21.18
CA GLU A 431 9.37 10.04 20.40
C GLU A 431 8.74 10.17 19.02
N ILE A 432 8.20 11.35 18.70
CA ILE A 432 7.77 11.70 17.35
C ILE A 432 8.94 11.32 16.44
N SER A 433 8.71 10.45 15.43
CA SER A 433 9.83 10.03 14.60
C SER A 433 10.51 11.24 13.98
N GLN A 434 11.85 11.19 13.94
CA GLN A 434 12.61 12.35 13.51
C GLN A 434 12.32 12.67 12.04
N PRO A 435 12.27 13.97 11.67
CA PRO A 435 12.10 14.36 10.28
C PRO A 435 13.23 13.77 9.42
N THR A 436 12.94 13.49 8.15
CA THR A 436 13.96 12.98 7.22
C THR A 436 15.08 14.00 7.07
N ARG A 437 16.32 13.54 7.24
CA ARG A 437 17.52 14.38 7.12
C ARG A 437 18.19 14.12 5.78
N PHE A 438 18.39 15.20 5.01
CA PHE A 438 19.17 15.19 3.78
C PHE A 438 20.39 16.08 3.97
N LYS A 439 21.56 15.58 3.57
CA LYS A 439 22.79 16.38 3.53
C LYS A 439 23.27 16.55 2.10
N THR A 440 23.65 17.79 1.76
CA THR A 440 24.40 18.07 0.53
C THR A 440 25.84 17.58 0.67
N ARG A 441 26.57 17.50 -0.45
CA ARG A 441 28.01 17.16 -0.45
C ARG A 441 28.84 18.14 0.37
N ASP A 442 28.44 19.41 0.39
CA ASP A 442 29.08 20.48 1.16
C ASP A 442 28.64 20.52 2.63
N GLY A 443 27.85 19.54 3.09
CA GLY A 443 27.46 19.38 4.50
C GLY A 443 26.23 20.16 4.96
N TYR A 444 25.53 20.87 4.07
CA TYR A 444 24.30 21.59 4.42
C TYR A 444 23.15 20.63 4.71
N LEU A 445 22.41 20.89 5.78
CA LEU A 445 21.36 20.00 6.31
C LEU A 445 19.96 20.51 5.97
N PHE A 446 19.20 19.68 5.27
CA PHE A 446 17.76 19.83 5.05
C PHE A 446 16.99 18.84 5.92
N LEU A 447 15.90 19.30 6.50
CA LEU A 447 14.96 18.50 7.27
C LEU A 447 13.60 18.52 6.60
N VAL A 448 12.99 17.35 6.39
CA VAL A 448 11.69 17.22 5.72
C VAL A 448 10.71 16.49 6.65
N GLY A 449 9.56 17.11 6.93
CA GLY A 449 8.51 16.48 7.71
C GLY A 449 7.72 15.45 6.87
N ARG A 450 7.39 14.29 7.46
CA ARG A 450 6.69 13.21 6.76
C ARG A 450 5.17 13.21 6.94
N ASN A 451 4.68 13.98 7.90
CA ASN A 451 3.26 14.16 8.19
C ASN A 451 3.04 15.52 8.86
N ASN A 452 1.77 15.89 9.11
CA ASN A 452 1.45 17.21 9.62
C ASN A 452 1.91 17.44 11.07
N ARG A 453 1.93 16.38 11.91
CA ARG A 453 2.47 16.44 13.27
C ARG A 453 3.98 16.71 13.26
N GLN A 454 4.72 16.06 12.36
CA GLN A 454 6.14 16.32 12.15
C GLN A 454 6.39 17.70 11.54
N ASN A 455 5.55 18.15 10.60
CA ASN A 455 5.63 19.49 10.02
C ASN A 455 5.51 20.58 11.11
N ASP A 456 4.57 20.42 12.03
CA ASP A 456 4.43 21.30 13.19
C ASP A 456 5.65 21.25 14.12
N TYR A 457 6.12 20.04 14.46
CA TYR A 457 7.31 19.88 15.30
C TYR A 457 8.55 20.52 14.65
N LEU A 458 8.74 20.26 13.37
CA LEU A 458 9.84 20.74 12.55
C LEU A 458 9.85 22.27 12.51
N THR A 459 8.73 22.87 12.11
CA THR A 459 8.63 24.32 11.93
C THR A 459 8.57 25.06 13.27
N LEU A 460 7.85 24.55 14.26
CA LEU A 460 7.55 25.31 15.47
C LEU A 460 8.53 25.06 16.62
N ARG A 461 9.15 23.87 16.71
CA ARG A 461 10.04 23.49 17.82
C ARG A 461 11.49 23.27 17.39
N LEU A 462 11.74 22.59 16.26
CA LEU A 462 13.09 22.21 15.86
C LEU A 462 13.83 23.30 15.08
N ALA A 463 13.11 24.07 14.26
CA ALA A 463 13.68 25.15 13.46
C ALA A 463 14.01 26.40 14.29
N ARG A 464 15.18 27.00 14.03
CA ARG A 464 15.61 28.29 14.57
C ARG A 464 15.00 29.43 13.76
N SER A 465 14.95 30.63 14.32
CA SER A 465 14.35 31.81 13.68
C SER A 465 14.96 32.15 12.31
N GLU A 466 16.26 31.94 12.13
CA GLU A 466 17.01 32.24 10.90
C GLU A 466 17.07 31.09 9.89
N ASP A 467 16.55 29.90 10.25
CA ASP A 467 16.44 28.78 9.31
C ASP A 467 15.46 29.15 8.18
N TYR A 468 15.65 28.58 6.99
CA TYR A 468 14.76 28.81 5.85
C TYR A 468 13.71 27.71 5.75
N TRP A 469 12.45 28.12 5.65
CA TRP A 469 11.29 27.24 5.49
C TRP A 469 10.79 27.28 4.05
N PHE A 470 10.42 26.12 3.53
CA PHE A 470 9.87 25.94 2.18
C PHE A 470 8.59 25.10 2.23
N HIS A 471 7.62 25.46 1.39
CA HIS A 471 6.39 24.69 1.16
C HIS A 471 5.77 25.04 -0.20
N THR A 472 5.09 24.10 -0.81
CA THR A 472 4.40 24.33 -2.08
C THR A 472 3.25 25.35 -1.93
N ARG A 473 3.14 26.28 -2.87
CA ARG A 473 2.09 27.32 -2.81
C ARG A 473 0.74 26.73 -3.17
N ASP A 474 -0.23 26.86 -2.26
CA ASP A 474 -1.63 26.39 -2.40
C ASP A 474 -1.79 24.89 -2.75
N ILE A 475 -0.73 24.11 -2.59
CA ILE A 475 -0.68 22.68 -2.87
C ILE A 475 -0.26 21.96 -1.60
N PRO A 476 -0.95 20.88 -1.18
CA PRO A 476 -0.54 20.11 -0.02
C PRO A 476 0.83 19.46 -0.20
N GLY A 477 1.72 19.64 0.78
CA GLY A 477 3.04 19.01 0.80
C GLY A 477 3.74 19.09 2.15
N SER A 478 4.94 18.54 2.20
CA SER A 478 5.79 18.55 3.40
C SER A 478 6.40 19.93 3.67
N HIS A 479 6.59 20.26 4.95
CA HIS A 479 7.47 21.37 5.32
C HIS A 479 8.93 20.95 5.18
N VAL A 480 9.73 21.80 4.53
CA VAL A 480 11.18 21.61 4.42
C VAL A 480 11.89 22.74 5.14
N ILE A 481 12.89 22.41 5.96
CA ILE A 481 13.74 23.37 6.65
C ILE A 481 15.18 23.19 6.19
N LEU A 482 15.78 24.26 5.67
CA LEU A 482 17.23 24.39 5.52
C LEU A 482 17.81 24.96 6.81
N LYS A 483 18.69 24.20 7.47
CA LYS A 483 19.44 24.68 8.62
C LYS A 483 20.45 25.72 8.17
N TRP A 484 20.32 26.93 8.74
CA TRP A 484 21.12 28.07 8.33
C TRP A 484 21.67 28.82 9.54
N ASN A 485 22.96 29.14 9.50
CA ASN A 485 23.69 29.78 10.59
C ASN A 485 24.54 30.97 10.13
N SER A 486 24.39 31.41 8.88
CA SER A 486 25.10 32.57 8.34
C SER A 486 24.19 33.81 8.32
N PRO A 487 24.73 35.02 8.55
CA PRO A 487 23.99 36.26 8.33
C PRO A 487 23.68 36.52 6.84
N ASP A 488 24.47 35.97 5.93
CA ASP A 488 24.25 36.09 4.49
C ASP A 488 23.12 35.14 4.02
N PRO A 489 22.36 35.51 2.96
CA PRO A 489 21.35 34.63 2.41
C PRO A 489 21.98 33.35 1.82
N PRO A 490 21.27 32.20 1.87
CA PRO A 490 21.76 30.97 1.26
C PRO A 490 22.02 31.13 -0.25
N PRO A 491 23.06 30.47 -0.78
CA PRO A 491 23.27 30.37 -2.21
C PRO A 491 22.01 29.91 -2.96
N ALA A 492 21.81 30.41 -4.18
CA ALA A 492 20.65 30.09 -5.00
C ALA A 492 20.46 28.57 -5.21
N GLU A 493 21.56 27.82 -5.31
CA GLU A 493 21.53 26.35 -5.45
C GLU A 493 20.91 25.64 -4.23
N LEU A 494 21.16 26.13 -3.01
CA LEU A 494 20.55 25.57 -1.79
C LEU A 494 19.07 25.92 -1.70
N LEU A 495 18.69 27.14 -2.09
CA LEU A 495 17.28 27.54 -2.16
C LEU A 495 16.53 26.69 -3.19
N GLN A 496 17.14 26.45 -4.35
CA GLN A 496 16.59 25.57 -5.38
C GLN A 496 16.47 24.11 -4.88
N THR A 497 17.47 23.61 -4.15
CA THR A 497 17.42 22.27 -3.53
C THR A 497 16.28 22.14 -2.53
N GLY A 498 16.10 23.15 -1.65
CA GLY A 498 14.98 23.19 -0.71
C GLY A 498 13.63 23.21 -1.41
N ALA A 499 13.52 23.99 -2.48
CA ALA A 499 12.31 24.05 -3.30
C ALA A 499 12.01 22.72 -4.01
N LEU A 500 13.02 22.07 -4.59
CA LEU A 500 12.88 20.76 -5.22
C LEU A 500 12.43 19.68 -4.23
N LEU A 501 12.97 19.68 -3.00
CA LEU A 501 12.53 18.78 -1.93
C LEU A 501 11.06 19.01 -1.56
N ALA A 502 10.65 20.28 -1.38
CA ALA A 502 9.27 20.60 -1.05
C ALA A 502 8.30 20.17 -2.17
N ALA A 503 8.65 20.41 -3.43
CA ALA A 503 7.85 19.96 -4.58
C ALA A 503 7.81 18.43 -4.69
N TRP A 504 8.93 17.74 -4.45
CA TRP A 504 9.00 16.28 -4.50
C TRP A 504 8.15 15.59 -3.43
N PHE A 505 8.10 16.14 -2.21
CA PHE A 505 7.26 15.63 -1.12
C PHE A 505 5.88 16.32 -1.05
N SER A 506 5.34 16.71 -2.21
CA SER A 506 4.02 17.31 -2.35
C SER A 506 3.10 16.50 -3.26
N LYS A 507 1.84 16.90 -3.33
CA LYS A 507 0.87 16.39 -4.33
C LYS A 507 1.32 16.65 -5.78
N ALA A 508 2.17 17.66 -6.01
CA ALA A 508 2.65 18.07 -7.33
C ALA A 508 3.98 17.42 -7.75
N ARG A 509 4.38 16.29 -7.13
CA ARG A 509 5.62 15.56 -7.43
C ARG A 509 5.82 15.18 -8.90
N HIS A 510 4.74 15.02 -9.66
CA HIS A 510 4.75 14.68 -11.09
C HIS A 510 4.38 15.85 -12.01
N SER A 511 4.22 17.05 -11.45
CA SER A 511 3.88 18.26 -12.19
C SER A 511 5.15 19.01 -12.60
N SER A 512 5.08 19.75 -13.70
CA SER A 512 6.11 20.72 -14.08
C SER A 512 5.78 22.11 -13.54
N GLN A 513 6.80 22.96 -13.39
CA GLN A 513 6.69 24.35 -12.96
C GLN A 513 5.92 24.51 -11.64
N VAL A 514 6.27 23.69 -10.64
CA VAL A 514 5.62 23.71 -9.32
C VAL A 514 6.05 24.98 -8.56
N PRO A 515 5.10 25.84 -8.13
CA PRO A 515 5.41 27.01 -7.33
C PRO A 515 5.70 26.61 -5.88
N VAL A 516 6.86 27.01 -5.37
CA VAL A 516 7.29 26.76 -4.00
C VAL A 516 7.63 28.08 -3.32
N ASP A 517 6.95 28.35 -2.22
CA ASP A 517 7.20 29.52 -1.40
C ASP A 517 8.29 29.21 -0.36
N TYR A 518 9.17 30.17 -0.15
CA TYR A 518 10.17 30.11 0.90
C TYR A 518 10.28 31.44 1.64
N THR A 519 10.55 31.35 2.95
CA THR A 519 10.79 32.49 3.83
C THR A 519 11.63 32.04 5.03
N GLN A 520 12.12 32.98 5.84
CA GLN A 520 12.75 32.61 7.10
C GLN A 520 11.69 32.12 8.09
N ARG A 521 12.03 31.12 8.91
CA ARG A 521 11.09 30.49 9.85
C ARG A 521 10.44 31.49 10.80
N LYS A 522 11.11 32.59 11.19
CA LYS A 522 10.52 33.64 12.03
C LYS A 522 9.27 34.31 11.44
N ASN A 523 9.09 34.24 10.12
CA ASN A 523 7.94 34.75 9.41
C ASN A 523 6.77 33.74 9.32
N VAL A 524 6.95 32.52 9.85
CA VAL A 524 5.95 31.45 9.82
C VAL A 524 5.32 31.32 11.20
N LYS A 525 3.98 31.33 11.26
CA LYS A 525 3.21 31.24 12.52
C LYS A 525 2.07 30.24 12.37
N LYS A 526 1.70 29.60 13.48
CA LYS A 526 0.52 28.73 13.56
C LYS A 526 -0.59 29.44 14.34
N PRO A 527 -1.77 29.70 13.75
CA PRO A 527 -2.90 30.27 14.47
C PRO A 527 -3.39 29.34 15.59
N ARG A 528 -3.89 29.92 16.69
CA ARG A 528 -4.43 29.15 17.82
C ARG A 528 -5.64 28.34 17.36
N GLY A 529 -5.66 27.05 17.70
CA GLY A 529 -6.76 26.14 17.34
C GLY A 529 -6.71 25.62 15.90
N ALA A 530 -5.74 26.03 15.07
CA ALA A 530 -5.58 25.50 13.72
C ALA A 530 -5.18 24.02 13.75
N LYS A 531 -5.63 23.27 12.74
CA LYS A 531 -5.28 21.86 12.56
C LYS A 531 -3.77 21.67 12.39
N PRO A 532 -3.22 20.49 12.72
CA PRO A 532 -1.82 20.18 12.48
C PRO A 532 -1.40 20.45 11.03
N GLY A 533 -0.17 20.94 10.83
CA GLY A 533 0.38 21.28 9.52
C GLY A 533 -0.04 22.64 8.97
N PHE A 534 -1.12 23.24 9.48
CA PHE A 534 -1.57 24.56 9.01
C PHE A 534 -0.69 25.68 9.57
N VAL A 535 -0.12 26.48 8.67
CA VAL A 535 0.70 27.65 9.00
C VAL A 535 0.31 28.84 8.12
N ILE A 536 0.46 30.04 8.68
CA ILE A 536 0.41 31.30 7.95
C ILE A 536 1.84 31.86 7.87
N TYR A 537 2.16 32.51 6.77
CA TYR A 537 3.49 33.06 6.53
C TYR A 537 3.42 34.35 5.73
N GLU A 538 4.43 35.20 5.97
CA GLU A 538 4.57 36.51 5.34
C GLU A 538 5.98 36.66 4.74
N GLN A 539 6.17 37.69 3.91
CA GLN A 539 7.46 38.04 3.29
C GLN A 539 8.08 36.89 2.48
N GLN A 540 7.24 36.07 1.86
CA GLN A 540 7.68 34.93 1.07
C GLN A 540 8.19 35.34 -0.31
N LYS A 541 9.07 34.50 -0.85
CA LYS A 541 9.48 34.52 -2.26
C LYS A 541 9.09 33.18 -2.88
N THR A 542 8.71 33.19 -4.16
CA THR A 542 8.29 31.99 -4.88
C THR A 542 9.38 31.56 -5.86
N LEU A 543 9.70 30.27 -5.88
CA LEU A 543 10.51 29.61 -6.91
C LEU A 543 9.65 28.64 -7.70
N TYR A 544 9.89 28.53 -9.00
CA TYR A 544 9.26 27.53 -9.85
C TYR A 544 10.26 26.42 -10.14
N VAL A 545 9.90 25.19 -9.81
CA VAL A 545 10.79 24.03 -9.92
C VAL A 545 10.13 22.85 -10.62
N ASN A 546 10.94 22.01 -11.26
CA ASN A 546 10.50 20.75 -11.83
C ASN A 546 11.01 19.61 -10.91
N PRO A 547 10.15 19.00 -10.09
CA PRO A 547 10.54 17.87 -9.26
C PRO A 547 10.92 16.65 -10.12
N GLY A 548 12.01 15.99 -9.77
CA GLY A 548 12.47 14.77 -10.41
C GLY A 548 13.29 13.89 -9.46
N PRO A 549 13.35 12.56 -9.69
CA PRO A 549 14.01 11.61 -8.80
C PRO A 549 15.51 11.88 -8.58
N GLU A 550 16.15 12.57 -9.52
CA GLU A 550 17.56 12.95 -9.48
C GLU A 550 17.94 13.85 -8.29
N ILE A 551 16.98 14.52 -7.65
CA ILE A 551 17.29 15.31 -6.44
C ILE A 551 17.71 14.40 -5.27
N LEU A 552 17.09 13.23 -5.15
CA LEU A 552 17.38 12.29 -4.07
C LEU A 552 18.74 11.62 -4.24
N THR A 553 19.23 11.46 -5.46
CA THR A 553 20.55 10.85 -5.72
C THR A 553 21.71 11.82 -5.48
N ARG A 554 21.44 13.13 -5.52
CA ARG A 554 22.43 14.19 -5.20
C ARG A 554 22.61 14.40 -3.71
N LEU A 555 21.70 13.90 -2.89
CA LEU A 555 21.67 14.09 -1.44
C LEU A 555 21.96 12.77 -0.72
N THR A 556 22.70 12.84 0.38
CA THR A 556 22.88 11.68 1.25
C THR A 556 21.73 11.64 2.25
N THR A 557 21.01 10.52 2.29
CA THR A 557 20.01 10.26 3.34
C THR A 557 20.71 9.60 4.50
N THR A 558 20.79 10.28 5.65
CA THR A 558 21.19 9.63 6.89
C THR A 558 19.95 8.92 7.44
N LYS A 559 19.65 7.72 6.94
CA LYS A 559 18.83 6.78 7.72
C LYS A 559 19.69 6.34 8.90
N GLU A 560 19.12 6.36 10.10
CA GLU A 560 19.81 6.02 11.34
C GLU A 560 20.60 4.71 11.19
N ASP A 561 21.94 4.81 11.22
CA ASP A 561 22.80 3.77 11.74
C ASP A 561 22.57 3.73 13.26
N GLU A 562 21.53 3.01 13.69
CA GLU A 562 21.47 2.48 15.05
C GLU A 562 22.46 1.30 15.12
N ASN A 563 23.75 1.61 15.19
CA ASN A 563 24.81 0.69 15.61
C ASN A 563 26.04 1.51 16.07
N GLU A 564 25.82 2.45 16.98
CA GLU A 564 26.86 2.95 17.88
C GLU A 564 26.28 3.05 19.30
N ASN A 565 26.17 1.89 19.95
CA ASN A 565 26.66 1.63 21.32
C ASN A 565 26.39 0.18 21.71
#